data_AF-A0A7S6YM41-F1
#
_entry.id   AF-A0A7S6YM41-F1
#
_cell.length_a   1.000
_cell.length_b   1.000
_cell.length_c   1.000
_cell.angle_alpha   90.00
_cell.angle_beta   90.00
_cell.angle_gamma   90.00
#
_symmetry.space_group_name_H-M   'P 1'
#
loop_
_entity.id
_entity.type
_entity.pdbx_description
1 polymer ?
#
loop_
_entity_poly.entity_id
_entity_poly.type
_entity_poly.pdbx_seq_one_letter_code
_entity_poly.pdbx_strand_id
1 'polypeptide(L)'
;MSKRLIDFFILLFFLANLTFMLSQVWRMITVNNEPVEPHLESGREQVRHGVFPQEDDIEKINDAHWFGRYQAAKSGEKARGYKVGEWTIGAELLANAPEAAALGKITGLLFSDNAEKSLVIVEHGGKQTGYGVGDRLVGSNAVIVRILKNKILLDENGYYAALTFKE
;
A
#
# COMPACT_ATOMS: atom_id res chain seq x y z
N MET A 1 -0.87 -47.92 25.91
CA MET A 1 -0.79 -47.53 24.49
C MET A 1 0.66 -47.68 24.05
N SER A 2 0.97 -48.56 23.10
CA SER A 2 2.38 -48.86 22.74
C SER A 2 2.99 -47.72 21.93
N LYS A 3 4.28 -47.40 22.13
CA LYS A 3 4.99 -46.33 21.39
C LYS A 3 4.83 -46.49 19.87
N ARG A 4 4.87 -47.74 19.39
CA ARG A 4 4.64 -48.12 17.98
C ARG A 4 3.27 -47.70 17.44
N LEU A 5 2.23 -47.65 18.29
CA LEU A 5 0.90 -47.20 17.90
C LEU A 5 0.87 -45.68 17.71
N ILE A 6 1.56 -44.93 18.58
CA ILE A 6 1.64 -43.47 18.52
C ILE A 6 2.45 -43.04 17.29
N ASP A 7 3.57 -43.71 17.03
CA ASP A 7 4.39 -43.46 15.84
C ASP A 7 3.60 -43.74 14.54
N PHE A 8 2.75 -44.77 14.54
CA PHE A 8 1.86 -45.06 13.42
C PHE A 8 0.86 -43.93 13.15
N PHE A 9 0.24 -43.37 14.19
CA PHE A 9 -0.68 -42.24 14.03
C PHE A 9 0.02 -40.97 13.57
N ILE A 10 1.24 -40.71 14.04
CA ILE A 10 2.04 -39.57 13.61
C ILE A 10 2.42 -39.72 12.13
N LEU A 11 2.92 -40.89 11.72
CA LEU A 11 3.24 -41.17 10.33
C LEU A 11 2.01 -41.03 9.42
N LEU A 12 0.86 -41.56 9.85
CA LEU A 12 -0.40 -41.47 9.12
C LEU A 12 -0.85 -40.00 8.96
N PHE A 13 -0.71 -39.19 10.03
CA PHE A 13 -1.02 -37.77 9.98
C PHE A 13 -0.14 -37.02 8.97
N PHE A 14 1.18 -37.26 8.99
CA PHE A 14 2.08 -36.63 8.00
C PHE A 14 1.78 -37.08 6.57
N LEU A 15 1.45 -38.36 6.35
CA LEU A 15 1.12 -38.88 5.03
C LEU A 15 -0.19 -38.32 4.48
N ALA A 16 -1.20 -38.14 5.34
CA ALA A 16 -2.46 -37.50 4.97
C ALA A 16 -2.27 -36.01 4.59
N ASN A 17 -1.43 -35.29 5.34
CA ASN A 17 -1.13 -33.90 5.03
C ASN A 17 -0.30 -33.75 3.74
N LEU A 18 0.65 -34.66 3.50
CA LEU A 18 1.48 -34.65 2.29
C LEU A 18 0.63 -34.88 1.03
N THR A 19 -0.26 -35.88 1.05
CA THR A 19 -1.18 -36.17 -0.07
C THR A 19 -2.16 -35.02 -0.32
N PHE A 20 -2.66 -34.37 0.73
CA PHE A 20 -3.51 -33.18 0.61
C PHE A 20 -2.79 -32.00 -0.07
N MET A 21 -1.52 -31.74 0.27
CA MET A 21 -0.72 -30.67 -0.34
C MET A 21 -0.41 -30.96 -1.81
N LEU A 22 -0.06 -32.20 -2.16
CA LEU A 22 0.15 -32.63 -3.54
C LEU A 22 -1.11 -32.46 -4.43
N SER A 23 -2.30 -32.64 -3.86
CA SER A 23 -3.57 -32.39 -4.57
C SER A 23 -3.80 -30.91 -4.90
N GLN A 24 -3.28 -29.98 -4.10
CA GLN A 24 -3.41 -28.54 -4.40
C GLN A 24 -2.54 -28.10 -5.59
N VAL A 25 -1.46 -28.83 -5.88
CA VAL A 25 -0.55 -28.50 -7.00
C VAL A 25 -1.22 -28.73 -8.36
N TRP A 26 -2.09 -29.74 -8.49
CA TRP A 26 -2.83 -30.00 -9.74
C TRP A 26 -3.83 -28.89 -10.10
N ARG A 27 -4.35 -28.16 -9.10
CA ARG A 27 -5.23 -26.99 -9.32
C ARG A 27 -4.52 -25.76 -9.88
N MET A 28 -3.18 -25.69 -9.78
CA MET A 28 -2.39 -24.58 -10.32
C MET A 28 -1.84 -24.85 -11.73
N ILE A 29 -1.76 -26.12 -12.17
CA ILE A 29 -1.12 -26.49 -13.45
C ILE A 29 -2.13 -26.65 -14.59
N THR A 30 -3.42 -26.84 -14.30
CA THR A 30 -4.47 -26.89 -15.34
C THR A 30 -5.09 -25.51 -15.55
N VAL A 31 -4.33 -24.61 -16.18
CA VAL A 31 -4.97 -23.58 -17.01
C VAL A 31 -5.61 -24.34 -18.16
N ASN A 32 -6.94 -24.40 -18.18
CA ASN A 32 -7.68 -24.99 -19.29
C ASN A 32 -7.38 -24.16 -20.54
N ASN A 33 -6.40 -24.61 -21.32
CA ASN A 33 -6.16 -24.11 -22.66
C ASN A 33 -7.26 -24.70 -23.56
N GLU A 34 -8.47 -24.15 -23.45
CA GLU A 34 -9.43 -24.23 -24.54
C GLU A 34 -8.72 -23.69 -25.79
N PRO A 35 -8.64 -24.44 -26.90
CA PRO A 35 -8.07 -23.93 -28.13
C PRO A 35 -8.99 -22.83 -28.63
N VAL A 36 -8.59 -21.57 -28.43
CA VAL A 36 -9.27 -20.43 -29.01
C VAL A 36 -9.11 -20.54 -30.53
N GLU A 37 -10.16 -20.99 -31.21
CA GLU A 37 -10.21 -20.89 -32.67
C GLU A 37 -10.11 -19.40 -33.04
N PRO A 38 -9.17 -19.03 -33.93
CA PRO A 38 -9.11 -17.67 -34.41
C PRO A 38 -10.33 -17.43 -35.30
N HIS A 39 -11.33 -16.74 -34.77
CA HIS A 39 -12.35 -16.12 -35.60
C HIS A 39 -11.69 -15.01 -36.41
N LEU A 40 -11.34 -15.33 -37.66
CA LEU A 40 -10.99 -14.38 -38.70
C LEU A 40 -12.25 -13.60 -39.07
N GLU A 41 -12.58 -12.59 -38.28
CA GLU A 41 -13.52 -11.57 -38.69
C GLU A 41 -12.81 -10.66 -39.70
N SER A 42 -13.12 -10.90 -40.97
CA SER A 42 -12.70 -10.07 -42.10
C SER A 42 -13.42 -8.73 -42.03
N GLY A 43 -12.96 -7.86 -41.14
CA GLY A 43 -13.31 -6.44 -41.10
C GLY A 43 -12.10 -5.63 -41.54
N ARG A 44 -12.11 -5.12 -42.78
CA ARG A 44 -11.16 -4.09 -43.20
C ARG A 44 -11.40 -2.84 -42.35
N GLU A 45 -10.56 -2.60 -41.35
CA GLU A 45 -10.41 -1.26 -40.79
C GLU A 45 -9.01 -0.72 -41.03
N GLN A 46 -9.01 0.48 -41.63
CA GLN A 46 -7.84 1.19 -42.07
C GLN A 46 -6.97 1.57 -40.87
N VAL A 47 -5.68 1.24 -41.00
CA VAL A 47 -4.62 1.79 -40.16
C VAL A 47 -4.69 3.32 -40.20
N ARG A 48 -5.11 3.95 -39.10
CA ARG A 48 -4.93 5.38 -38.84
C ARG A 48 -3.94 5.56 -37.71
N HIS A 49 -2.84 6.23 -38.02
CA HIS A 49 -1.88 6.72 -37.04
C HIS A 49 -2.52 7.76 -36.10
N GLY A 50 -2.22 7.62 -34.80
CA GLY A 50 -2.10 8.73 -33.85
C GLY A 50 -3.39 9.31 -33.29
N VAL A 51 -3.97 8.67 -32.27
CA VAL A 51 -4.83 9.33 -31.29
C VAL A 51 -4.55 8.68 -29.94
N PHE A 52 -4.24 9.46 -28.91
CA PHE A 52 -4.23 8.97 -27.53
C PHE A 52 -5.61 8.36 -27.21
N PRO A 53 -5.70 7.26 -26.43
CA PRO A 53 -6.98 6.63 -26.13
C PRO A 53 -7.95 7.66 -25.56
N GLN A 54 -9.15 7.74 -26.14
CA GLN A 54 -10.23 8.58 -25.64
C GLN A 54 -10.67 8.06 -24.27
N GLU A 55 -11.23 8.93 -23.42
CA GLU A 55 -11.66 8.62 -22.05
C GLU A 55 -12.47 7.31 -21.97
N ASP A 56 -13.35 7.10 -22.96
CA ASP A 56 -14.21 5.91 -23.10
C ASP A 56 -13.43 4.60 -23.27
N ASP A 57 -12.24 4.65 -23.88
CA ASP A 57 -11.36 3.48 -24.03
C ASP A 57 -10.60 3.17 -22.73
N ILE A 58 -10.35 4.19 -21.90
CA ILE A 58 -9.72 4.03 -20.59
C ILE A 58 -10.68 3.34 -19.61
N GLU A 59 -11.98 3.67 -19.66
CA GLU A 59 -13.00 2.98 -18.86
C GLU A 59 -13.08 1.49 -19.19
N LYS A 60 -13.13 1.12 -20.48
CA LYS A 60 -13.15 -0.28 -20.91
C LYS A 60 -11.94 -1.06 -20.44
N ILE A 61 -10.76 -0.43 -20.50
CA ILE A 61 -9.53 -1.03 -20.00
C ILE A 61 -9.62 -1.23 -18.49
N ASN A 62 -10.09 -0.24 -17.72
CA ASN A 62 -10.21 -0.37 -16.27
C ASN A 62 -11.22 -1.46 -15.83
N ASP A 63 -12.35 -1.56 -16.53
CA ASP A 63 -13.40 -2.57 -16.29
C ASP A 63 -12.97 -3.99 -16.62
N ALA A 64 -11.98 -4.17 -17.50
CA ALA A 64 -11.45 -5.49 -17.84
C ALA A 64 -10.68 -6.16 -16.68
N HIS A 65 -10.42 -5.45 -15.57
CA HIS A 65 -9.80 -5.99 -14.33
C HIS A 65 -8.46 -6.72 -14.50
N TRP A 66 -7.82 -6.56 -15.65
CA TRP A 66 -6.50 -7.04 -16.07
C TRP A 66 -5.40 -6.88 -15.01
N PHE A 67 -5.48 -5.87 -14.14
CA PHE A 67 -4.49 -5.61 -13.08
C PHE A 67 -5.08 -5.55 -11.66
N GLY A 68 -6.25 -6.15 -11.47
CA GLY A 68 -7.04 -5.98 -10.25
C GLY A 68 -7.89 -4.71 -10.28
N ARG A 69 -8.79 -4.56 -9.30
CA ARG A 69 -9.77 -3.47 -9.28
C ARG A 69 -9.09 -2.16 -8.89
N TYR A 70 -8.89 -1.28 -9.87
CA TYR A 70 -8.50 0.10 -9.60
C TYR A 70 -9.63 0.81 -8.85
N GLN A 71 -9.42 1.07 -7.57
CA GLN A 71 -10.29 1.96 -6.81
C GLN A 71 -9.70 3.36 -6.96
N ALA A 72 -10.07 4.05 -8.05
CA ALA A 72 -9.93 5.50 -8.09
C ALA A 72 -10.65 6.03 -6.85
N ALA A 73 -9.94 6.75 -5.98
CA ALA A 73 -10.55 7.36 -4.80
C ALA A 73 -11.77 8.16 -5.28
N LYS A 74 -12.97 7.69 -4.95
CA LYS A 74 -14.22 8.31 -5.42
C LYS A 74 -14.18 9.78 -5.05
N SER A 75 -14.13 10.65 -6.07
CA SER A 75 -13.96 12.10 -6.00
C SER A 75 -15.05 12.86 -5.20
N GLY A 76 -15.96 12.17 -4.51
CA GLY A 76 -17.04 12.78 -3.72
C GLY A 76 -17.26 12.18 -2.33
N GLU A 77 -16.62 11.06 -1.97
CA GLU A 77 -16.59 10.60 -0.58
C GLU A 77 -15.35 11.25 0.01
N LYS A 78 -15.50 12.28 0.88
CA LYS A 78 -14.37 12.84 1.64
C LYS A 78 -13.56 11.65 2.13
N ALA A 79 -12.37 11.46 1.57
CA ALA A 79 -11.48 10.36 1.90
C ALA A 79 -11.49 10.30 3.43
N ARG A 80 -12.11 9.25 4.00
CA ARG A 80 -12.22 9.14 5.45
C ARG A 80 -10.78 9.14 5.93
N GLY A 81 -10.35 10.27 6.50
CA GLY A 81 -8.96 10.48 6.86
C GLY A 81 -8.52 9.32 7.74
N TYR A 82 -7.27 8.92 7.63
CA TYR A 82 -6.73 7.82 8.40
C TYR A 82 -6.71 8.21 9.89
N LYS A 83 -7.72 7.78 10.65
CA LYS A 83 -7.86 8.16 12.06
C LYS A 83 -6.83 7.45 12.91
N VAL A 84 -6.19 8.20 13.81
CA VAL A 84 -5.18 7.68 14.74
C VAL A 84 -5.81 6.67 15.69
N GLY A 85 -5.19 5.51 15.82
CA GLY A 85 -5.66 4.40 16.66
C GLY A 85 -6.71 3.49 16.03
N GLU A 86 -7.38 3.92 14.96
CA GLU A 86 -8.28 3.06 14.18
C GLU A 86 -7.52 2.33 13.06
N TRP A 87 -6.49 2.98 12.52
CA TRP A 87 -5.62 2.41 11.50
C TRP A 87 -4.23 2.07 12.06
N THR A 88 -3.75 0.87 11.74
CA THR A 88 -2.35 0.50 11.98
C THR A 88 -1.44 1.21 10.98
N ILE A 89 -0.25 1.63 11.42
CA ILE A 89 0.75 2.25 10.54
C ILE A 89 1.36 1.20 9.61
N GLY A 90 0.68 0.95 8.49
CA GLY A 90 1.05 -0.03 7.45
C GLY A 90 1.38 0.63 6.10
N ALA A 91 1.69 -0.20 5.10
CA ALA A 91 2.13 0.26 3.78
C ALA A 91 1.11 1.21 3.10
N GLU A 92 -0.18 0.94 3.24
CA GLU A 92 -1.25 1.77 2.68
C GLU A 92 -1.25 3.19 3.25
N LEU A 93 -1.24 3.32 4.58
CA LEU A 93 -1.18 4.62 5.24
C LEU A 93 0.09 5.38 4.85
N LEU A 94 1.24 4.70 4.82
CA LEU A 94 2.52 5.34 4.51
C LEU A 94 2.59 5.84 3.06
N ALA A 95 1.88 5.18 2.15
CA ALA A 95 1.78 5.57 0.75
C ALA A 95 0.76 6.69 0.52
N ASN A 96 -0.39 6.63 1.20
CA ASN A 96 -1.57 7.44 0.88
C ASN A 96 -1.94 8.49 1.94
N ALA A 97 -1.15 8.62 3.02
CA ALA A 97 -1.40 9.64 4.04
C ALA A 97 -1.51 11.04 3.40
N PRO A 98 -2.55 11.81 3.72
CA PRO A 98 -2.74 13.14 3.15
C PRO A 98 -1.60 14.07 3.54
N GLU A 99 -1.30 15.05 2.69
CA GLU A 99 -0.29 16.07 3.00
C GLU A 99 -0.74 16.89 4.23
N ALA A 100 0.18 17.11 5.15
CA ALA A 100 -0.09 17.85 6.38
C ALA A 100 -0.37 19.34 6.09
N ALA A 101 -1.34 19.91 6.82
CA ALA A 101 -1.61 21.34 6.75
C ALA A 101 -0.62 22.15 7.61
N ALA A 102 0.19 21.47 8.43
CA ALA A 102 1.19 22.07 9.29
C ALA A 102 2.18 22.96 8.51
N LEU A 103 2.34 24.20 9.00
CA LEU A 103 3.01 25.32 8.34
C LEU A 103 4.55 25.28 8.40
N GLY A 104 5.18 24.12 8.27
CA GLY A 104 6.63 23.96 8.41
C GLY A 104 7.29 23.31 7.20
N LYS A 105 8.56 23.65 6.94
CA LYS A 105 9.40 22.94 5.95
C LYS A 105 10.40 22.06 6.67
N ILE A 106 10.53 20.80 6.26
CA ILE A 106 11.62 19.94 6.73
C ILE A 106 12.92 20.44 6.10
N THR A 107 13.90 20.80 6.93
CA THR A 107 15.23 21.25 6.49
C THR A 107 16.33 20.22 6.76
N GLY A 108 16.06 19.24 7.63
CA GLY A 108 16.97 18.12 7.88
C GLY A 108 16.20 16.93 8.45
N LEU A 109 16.66 15.72 8.14
CA LEU A 109 16.04 14.50 8.63
C LEU A 109 17.11 13.44 8.89
N LEU A 110 17.13 12.91 10.11
CA LEU A 110 17.93 11.78 10.51
C LEU A 110 16.99 10.62 10.86
N PHE A 111 17.02 9.58 10.05
CA PHE A 111 16.26 8.36 10.27
C PHE A 111 17.13 7.29 10.94
N SER A 112 16.57 6.61 11.93
CA SER A 112 17.11 5.39 12.53
C SER A 112 16.00 4.36 12.71
N ASP A 113 16.33 3.07 12.65
CA ASP A 113 15.38 2.00 12.99
C ASP A 113 14.95 2.05 14.47
N ASN A 114 15.76 2.68 15.33
CA ASN A 114 15.34 3.06 16.67
C ASN A 114 14.68 4.45 16.63
N ALA A 115 13.39 4.51 16.93
CA ALA A 115 12.60 5.75 16.93
C ALA A 115 13.18 6.84 17.84
N GLU A 116 13.75 6.48 19.00
CA GLU A 116 14.36 7.44 19.94
C GLU A 116 15.63 8.10 19.40
N LYS A 117 16.25 7.49 18.37
CA LYS A 117 17.45 8.02 17.70
C LYS A 117 17.12 8.77 16.40
N SER A 118 15.84 8.88 16.07
CA SER A 118 15.39 9.63 14.90
C SER A 118 15.16 11.09 15.27
N LEU A 119 15.55 12.00 14.37
CA LEU A 119 15.42 13.44 14.56
C LEU A 119 14.98 14.09 13.25
N VAL A 120 14.08 15.06 13.32
CA VAL A 120 13.72 15.91 12.19
C VAL A 120 13.96 17.37 12.56
N ILE A 121 14.48 18.15 11.63
CA ILE A 121 14.62 19.60 11.76
C ILE A 121 13.55 20.23 10.89
N VAL A 122 12.68 21.01 11.51
CA VAL A 122 11.59 21.73 10.84
C VAL A 122 11.80 23.22 11.01
N GLU A 123 11.76 23.94 9.90
CA GLU A 123 11.71 25.39 9.86
C GLU A 123 10.26 25.87 9.90
N HIS A 124 9.99 26.82 10.80
CA HIS A 124 8.74 27.56 10.84
C HIS A 124 9.04 29.03 11.10
N GLY A 125 8.54 29.92 10.23
CA GLY A 125 8.74 31.36 10.35
C GLY A 125 10.22 31.78 10.37
N GLY A 126 11.09 31.11 9.60
CA GLY A 126 12.52 31.39 9.54
C GLY A 126 13.35 30.85 10.70
N LYS A 127 12.75 30.14 11.66
CA LYS A 127 13.47 29.47 12.76
C LYS A 127 13.44 27.96 12.58
N GLN A 128 14.61 27.33 12.66
CA GLN A 128 14.75 25.88 12.64
C GLN A 128 14.71 25.30 14.06
N THR A 129 13.99 24.20 14.25
CA THR A 129 13.90 23.50 15.54
C THR A 129 13.96 22.00 15.27
N GLY A 130 14.71 21.28 16.13
CA GLY A 130 14.82 19.82 16.08
C GLY A 130 13.72 19.16 16.91
N TYR A 131 13.15 18.08 16.39
CA TYR A 131 12.06 17.32 17.01
C TYR A 131 12.31 15.82 16.91
N GLY A 132 11.97 15.08 17.95
CA GLY A 132 11.89 13.63 17.98
C GLY A 132 10.47 13.11 17.80
N VAL A 133 10.33 11.78 17.87
CA VAL A 133 9.02 11.13 17.90
C VAL A 133 8.30 11.48 19.21
N GLY A 134 7.03 11.86 19.14
CA GLY A 134 6.20 12.30 20.26
C GLY A 134 6.16 13.82 20.47
N ASP A 135 7.07 14.57 19.82
CA ASP A 135 7.10 16.02 19.96
C ASP A 135 5.99 16.70 19.17
N ARG A 136 5.51 17.84 19.69
CA ARG A 136 4.55 18.71 19.00
C ARG A 136 5.28 19.79 18.19
N LEU A 137 4.88 19.96 16.93
CA LEU A 137 5.42 21.02 16.09
C LEU A 137 5.00 22.41 16.57
N VAL A 138 5.93 23.36 16.55
CA VAL A 138 5.62 24.76 16.90
C VAL A 138 4.62 25.35 15.90
N GLY A 139 3.64 26.09 16.40
CA GLY A 139 2.64 26.76 15.58
C GLY A 139 1.53 25.85 15.04
N SER A 140 1.49 24.57 15.46
CA SER A 140 0.41 23.65 15.12
C SER A 140 0.07 22.71 16.29
N ASN A 141 -1.05 21.98 16.16
CA ASN A 141 -1.40 20.90 17.08
C ASN A 141 -0.85 19.54 16.62
N ALA A 142 0.01 19.53 15.59
CA ALA A 142 0.51 18.29 15.01
C ALA A 142 1.59 17.65 15.89
N VAL A 143 1.42 16.37 16.20
CA VAL A 143 2.39 15.58 16.98
C VAL A 143 3.09 14.57 16.07
N ILE A 144 4.41 14.45 16.18
CA ILE A 144 5.17 13.51 15.37
C ILE A 144 4.91 12.09 15.86
N VAL A 145 4.25 11.28 15.04
CA VAL A 145 4.02 9.86 15.34
C VAL A 145 5.18 9.02 14.86
N ARG A 146 5.77 9.34 13.71
CA ARG A 146 6.86 8.56 13.14
C ARG A 146 7.73 9.40 12.22
N ILE A 147 9.04 9.17 12.28
CA ILE A 147 10.02 9.72 11.35
C ILE A 147 10.40 8.63 10.36
N LEU A 148 10.33 8.93 9.06
CA LEU A 148 10.66 8.04 7.95
C LEU A 148 11.74 8.69 7.09
N LYS A 149 12.36 7.92 6.19
CA LYS A 149 13.51 8.38 5.40
C LYS A 149 13.27 9.65 4.57
N ASN A 150 12.05 9.90 4.12
CA ASN A 150 11.71 11.01 3.22
C ASN A 150 10.55 11.89 3.71
N LYS A 151 9.92 11.54 4.82
CA LYS A 151 8.74 12.22 5.34
C LYS A 151 8.58 11.96 6.84
N ILE A 152 7.75 12.76 7.49
CA ILE A 152 7.29 12.50 8.85
C ILE A 152 5.79 12.27 8.83
N LEU A 153 5.34 11.32 9.66
CA LEU A 153 3.94 11.06 9.92
C LEU A 153 3.52 11.81 11.19
N LEU A 154 2.44 12.56 11.09
CA LEU A 154 1.92 13.45 12.10
C LEU A 154 0.53 12.98 12.52
N ASP A 155 0.19 13.19 13.79
CA ASP A 155 -1.19 13.22 14.27
C ASP A 155 -1.64 14.68 14.27
N GLU A 156 -2.50 15.04 13.33
CA GLU A 156 -3.11 16.35 13.21
C GLU A 156 -4.61 16.24 13.53
N ASN A 157 -4.97 16.63 14.77
CA ASN A 157 -6.34 16.61 15.27
C ASN A 157 -7.00 15.21 15.23
N GLY A 158 -6.24 14.15 15.52
CA GLY A 158 -6.72 12.77 15.56
C GLY A 158 -6.66 12.05 14.21
N TYR A 159 -6.07 12.66 13.18
CA TYR A 159 -5.90 12.07 11.86
C TYR A 159 -4.43 12.07 11.45
N TYR A 160 -4.00 10.99 10.80
CA TYR A 160 -2.68 10.90 10.24
C TYR A 160 -2.53 11.84 9.05
N ALA A 161 -1.45 12.60 9.05
CA ALA A 161 -1.01 13.42 7.93
C ALA A 161 0.49 13.24 7.71
N ALA A 162 0.97 13.50 6.51
CA ALA A 162 2.38 13.37 6.15
C ALA A 162 2.97 14.72 5.76
N LEU A 163 4.09 15.09 6.38
CA LEU A 163 4.92 16.20 5.92
C LEU A 163 6.15 15.63 5.20
N THR A 164 6.31 15.98 3.93
CA THR A 164 7.35 15.42 3.07
C THR A 164 8.49 16.41 2.89
N PHE A 165 9.71 15.90 2.71
CA PHE A 165 10.85 16.73 2.32
C PHE A 165 10.58 17.34 0.93
N LYS A 166 10.49 18.67 0.85
CA LYS A 166 10.36 19.40 -0.43
C LYS A 166 11.75 19.88 -0.84
N GLU A 167 12.26 19.33 -1.94
CA GLU A 167 13.47 19.83 -2.63
C GLU A 167 13.33 21.31 -2.98
#